data_AF-D4XF50-F1
#
_entry.id   AF-D4XF50-F1
#
_cell.length_a   1.000
_cell.length_b   1.000
_cell.length_c   1.000
_cell.angle_alpha   90.00
_cell.angle_beta   90.00
_cell.angle_gamma   90.00
#
_symmetry.space_group_name_H-M   'P 1'
#
loop_
_entity.id
_entity.type
_entity.pdbx_description
1 polymer ?
#
loop_
_entity_poly.entity_id
_entity_poly.type
_entity_poly.pdbx_seq_one_letter_code
_entity_poly.pdbx_strand_id
1 'polypeptide(L)'
;MSRTVINPDTVFNTVQYGFSQAVIVTGQRRMLLSGQVGVDIHERTVSPGLQGQTEAALDNIERVLAAAGGTLAQVIMLRIYICDTVRGEQEVIAQALRDRFPQDPPPSSWVIVSGLSLPEWLVEIEAEAMLD
;
A
#
# COMPACT_ATOMS: atom_id res chain seq x y z
N MET A 1 12.19 15.55 -5.97
CA MET A 1 10.79 15.31 -6.35
C MET A 1 9.97 16.20 -5.45
N SER A 2 8.90 16.83 -5.94
CA SER A 2 7.97 17.55 -5.07
C SER A 2 6.71 16.73 -4.91
N ARG A 3 6.17 16.73 -3.68
CA ARG A 3 4.95 16.00 -3.33
C ARG A 3 4.14 16.84 -2.36
N THR A 4 2.86 17.00 -2.65
CA THR A 4 1.92 17.76 -1.80
C THR A 4 0.64 16.96 -1.67
N VAL A 5 0.32 16.50 -0.46
CA VAL A 5 -0.96 15.86 -0.18
C VAL A 5 -2.05 16.90 -0.02
N ILE A 6 -3.27 16.52 -0.39
CA ILE A 6 -4.45 17.36 -0.31
C ILE A 6 -5.51 16.59 0.48
N ASN A 7 -5.95 17.17 1.60
CA ASN A 7 -6.96 16.61 2.50
C ASN A 7 -7.90 17.75 2.95
N PRO A 8 -8.89 18.12 2.14
CA PRO A 8 -9.80 19.21 2.49
C PRO A 8 -10.80 18.76 3.55
N ASP A 9 -11.27 19.69 4.37
CA ASP A 9 -12.30 19.46 5.40
C ASP A 9 -13.72 19.32 4.82
N THR A 10 -13.88 19.52 3.52
CA THR A 10 -15.14 19.35 2.78
C THR A 10 -15.45 17.89 2.44
N VAL A 11 -14.55 16.96 2.76
CA VAL A 11 -14.72 15.51 2.63
C VAL A 11 -14.28 14.81 3.92
N PHE A 12 -14.64 13.53 4.07
CA PHE A 12 -14.30 12.76 5.27
C PHE A 12 -12.78 12.68 5.49
N ASN A 13 -12.38 12.66 6.76
CA ASN A 13 -10.98 12.56 7.15
C ASN A 13 -10.44 11.14 6.89
N THR A 14 -9.58 10.99 5.89
CA THR A 14 -8.97 9.72 5.47
C THR A 14 -7.66 9.41 6.19
N VAL A 15 -7.01 10.42 6.77
CA VAL A 15 -5.68 10.27 7.39
C VAL A 15 -5.74 9.31 8.59
N GLN A 16 -6.90 9.24 9.27
CA GLN A 16 -7.15 8.24 10.32
C GLN A 16 -7.07 6.78 9.81
N TYR A 17 -7.23 6.55 8.51
CA TYR A 17 -7.12 5.24 7.86
C TYR A 17 -5.78 5.04 7.13
N GLY A 18 -4.85 5.99 7.24
CA GLY A 18 -3.51 5.89 6.64
C GLY A 18 -3.44 6.26 5.16
N PHE A 19 -4.36 7.07 4.63
CA PHE A 19 -4.29 7.58 3.24
C PHE A 19 -4.78 9.03 3.09
N SER A 20 -4.32 9.70 2.04
CA SER A 20 -4.75 11.07 1.70
C SER A 20 -5.82 11.07 0.59
N GLN A 21 -6.62 12.13 0.49
CA GLN A 21 -7.63 12.26 -0.57
C GLN A 21 -7.00 12.42 -1.96
N ALA A 22 -5.89 13.17 -2.05
CA ALA A 22 -5.13 13.31 -3.28
C ALA A 22 -3.66 13.66 -3.02
N VAL A 23 -2.84 13.54 -4.07
CA VAL A 23 -1.45 14.00 -4.09
C VAL A 23 -1.14 14.70 -5.41
N ILE A 24 -0.47 15.85 -5.33
CA ILE A 24 0.19 16.49 -6.48
C ILE A 24 1.66 16.12 -6.41
N VAL A 25 2.22 15.63 -7.51
CA VAL A 25 3.62 15.17 -7.56
C VAL A 25 4.34 15.66 -8.81
N THR A 26 5.60 16.06 -8.66
CA THR A 26 6.53 16.26 -9.78
C THR A 26 7.80 15.45 -9.56
N GLY A 27 8.22 14.69 -10.58
CA GLY A 27 9.47 13.94 -10.59
C GLY A 27 9.85 13.56 -12.01
N GLN A 28 10.97 12.85 -12.18
CA GLN A 28 11.53 12.58 -13.50
C GLN A 28 11.11 11.20 -14.03
N ARG A 29 10.91 10.23 -13.15
CA ARG A 29 10.66 8.83 -13.54
C ARG A 29 9.49 8.26 -12.76
N ARG A 30 8.44 7.82 -13.46
CA ARG A 30 7.33 7.08 -12.85
C ARG A 30 7.68 5.59 -12.80
N MET A 31 7.53 4.98 -11.64
CA MET A 31 7.73 3.56 -11.41
C MET A 31 6.38 2.92 -11.12
N LEU A 32 6.04 1.88 -11.90
CA LEU A 32 4.85 1.06 -11.70
C LEU A 32 5.31 -0.27 -11.10
N LEU A 33 4.78 -0.63 -9.93
CA LEU A 33 5.10 -1.89 -9.28
C LEU A 33 3.98 -2.89 -9.56
N SER A 34 4.34 -4.15 -9.79
CA SER A 34 3.36 -5.25 -9.70
C SER A 34 2.79 -5.32 -8.28
N GLY A 35 1.58 -5.87 -8.15
CA GLY A 35 0.98 -6.15 -6.84
C GLY A 35 1.90 -7.02 -5.98
N GLN A 36 2.13 -6.58 -4.75
CA GLN A 36 2.90 -7.30 -3.75
C GLN A 36 1.95 -8.00 -2.79
N VAL A 37 2.29 -9.24 -2.43
CA VAL A 37 1.54 -10.08 -1.49
C VAL A 37 2.44 -10.48 -0.31
N GLY A 38 1.83 -11.08 0.71
CA GLY A 38 2.51 -11.49 1.95
C GLY A 38 3.38 -12.74 1.81
N VAL A 39 4.31 -12.75 0.86
CA VAL A 39 5.25 -13.87 0.62
C VAL A 39 6.71 -13.48 0.85
N ASP A 40 7.54 -14.45 1.19
CA ASP A 40 9.00 -14.29 1.27
C ASP A 40 9.70 -14.50 -0.09
N ILE A 41 11.04 -14.39 -0.12
CA ILE A 41 11.87 -14.59 -1.32
C ILE A 41 11.83 -16.03 -1.88
N HIS A 42 11.23 -16.97 -1.16
CA HIS A 42 11.04 -18.36 -1.57
C HIS A 42 9.57 -18.65 -1.91
N GLU A 43 8.77 -17.60 -2.15
CA GLU A 43 7.35 -17.66 -2.49
C GLU A 43 6.48 -18.30 -1.40
N ARG A 44 6.94 -18.29 -0.15
CA ARG A 44 6.18 -18.85 0.98
C ARG A 44 5.39 -17.75 1.66
N THR A 45 4.10 -17.99 1.86
CA THR A 45 3.22 -17.10 2.63
C THR A 45 3.75 -16.93 4.06
N VAL A 46 4.07 -15.70 4.45
CA VAL A 46 4.79 -15.42 5.70
C VAL A 46 3.95 -15.58 6.96
N SER A 47 2.63 -15.52 6.82
CA SER A 47 1.68 -15.52 7.93
C SER A 47 0.30 -15.98 7.46
N PRO A 48 -0.44 -16.73 8.29
CA PRO A 48 -1.82 -17.11 7.99
C PRO A 48 -2.81 -15.94 8.17
N GLY A 49 -2.40 -14.83 8.79
CA GLY A 49 -3.29 -13.71 9.14
C GLY A 49 -3.06 -12.46 8.30
N LEU A 50 -4.12 -11.66 8.15
CA LEU A 50 -4.12 -10.44 7.33
C LEU A 50 -3.02 -9.45 7.75
N GLN A 51 -2.80 -9.26 9.06
CA GLN A 51 -1.77 -8.36 9.56
C GLN A 51 -0.37 -8.75 9.04
N GLY A 52 0.04 -10.00 9.24
CA GLY A 52 1.37 -10.46 8.83
C GLY A 52 1.56 -10.43 7.31
N GLN A 53 0.51 -10.72 6.54
CA GLN A 53 0.58 -10.61 5.08
C GLN A 53 0.64 -9.16 4.61
N THR A 54 -0.05 -8.23 5.27
CA THR A 54 -0.01 -6.79 4.97
C THR A 54 1.39 -6.22 5.19
N GLU A 55 2.01 -6.52 6.34
CA GLU A 55 3.36 -6.06 6.65
C GLU A 55 4.38 -6.59 5.63
N ALA A 56 4.29 -7.86 5.26
CA ALA A 56 5.19 -8.43 4.26
C ALA A 56 4.96 -7.86 2.84
N ALA A 57 3.71 -7.57 2.45
CA ALA A 57 3.44 -6.90 1.19
C ALA A 57 4.08 -5.50 1.16
N LEU A 58 3.98 -4.73 2.25
CA LEU A 58 4.61 -3.42 2.39
C LEU A 58 6.14 -3.50 2.42
N ASP A 59 6.72 -4.50 3.08
CA ASP A 59 8.17 -4.79 3.03
C ASP A 59 8.64 -5.08 1.61
N ASN A 60 7.86 -5.84 0.85
CA ASN A 60 8.18 -6.18 -0.52
C ASN A 60 8.12 -4.93 -1.42
N ILE A 61 7.13 -4.05 -1.24
CA ILE A 61 7.08 -2.74 -1.92
C ILE A 61 8.34 -1.93 -1.60
N GLU A 62 8.74 -1.83 -0.33
CA GLU A 62 9.92 -1.09 0.08
C GLU A 62 11.21 -1.65 -0.55
N ARG A 63 11.37 -2.99 -0.57
CA ARG A 63 12.51 -3.66 -1.22
C ARG A 63 12.56 -3.40 -2.72
N VAL A 64 11.41 -3.44 -3.40
CA VAL A 64 11.32 -3.17 -4.85
C VAL A 64 11.67 -1.71 -5.16
N LEU A 65 11.17 -0.76 -4.36
CA LEU A 65 11.54 0.65 -4.49
C LEU A 65 13.03 0.86 -4.25
N ALA A 66 13.59 0.25 -3.19
CA ALA A 66 15.00 0.37 -2.85
C ALA A 66 15.93 -0.12 -3.97
N ALA A 67 15.54 -1.18 -4.70
CA ALA A 67 16.28 -1.67 -5.86
C ALA A 67 16.38 -0.64 -7.01
N ALA A 68 15.44 0.30 -7.07
CA ALA A 68 15.45 1.43 -8.02
C ALA A 68 16.03 2.73 -7.41
N GLY A 69 16.60 2.66 -6.20
CA GLY A 69 17.10 3.82 -5.44
C GLY A 69 15.99 4.67 -4.83
N GLY A 70 14.79 4.11 -4.64
CA GLY A 70 13.64 4.78 -4.07
C GLY A 70 13.27 4.36 -2.65
N THR A 71 12.26 5.03 -2.08
CA THR A 71 11.74 4.80 -0.72
C THR A 71 10.21 4.94 -0.69
N LEU A 72 9.58 4.51 0.40
CA LEU A 72 8.12 4.64 0.58
C LEU A 72 7.62 6.10 0.49
N ALA A 73 8.45 7.09 0.82
CA ALA A 73 8.10 8.51 0.67
C ALA A 73 7.79 8.92 -0.79
N GLN A 74 8.22 8.11 -1.76
CA GLN A 74 8.00 8.34 -3.18
C GLN A 74 6.74 7.65 -3.72
N VAL A 75 6.02 6.90 -2.89
CA VAL A 75 4.74 6.29 -3.28
C VAL A 75 3.69 7.40 -3.47
N ILE A 76 3.00 7.33 -4.61
CA ILE A 76 2.00 8.31 -5.05
C ILE A 76 0.60 7.70 -5.18
N MET A 77 0.47 6.38 -5.18
CA MET A 77 -0.81 5.68 -5.18
C MET A 77 -0.64 4.27 -4.60
N LEU A 78 -1.61 3.82 -3.82
CA LEU A 78 -1.77 2.42 -3.43
C LEU A 78 -3.11 1.86 -3.92
N ARG A 79 -3.13 0.66 -4.47
CA ARG A 79 -4.38 -0.11 -4.68
C ARG A 79 -4.32 -1.35 -3.82
N ILE A 80 -5.31 -1.50 -2.96
CA ILE A 80 -5.35 -2.53 -1.91
C ILE A 80 -6.53 -3.44 -2.22
N TYR A 81 -6.22 -4.66 -2.61
CA TYR A 81 -7.17 -5.71 -2.90
C TYR A 81 -7.22 -6.65 -1.69
N ILE A 82 -8.41 -6.83 -1.12
CA ILE A 82 -8.61 -7.54 0.14
C ILE A 82 -9.55 -8.71 -0.14
N CYS A 83 -9.13 -9.91 0.25
CA CYS A 83 -9.95 -11.10 0.06
C CYS A 83 -11.24 -11.02 0.88
N ASP A 84 -12.36 -11.46 0.31
CA ASP A 84 -13.67 -11.45 0.97
C ASP A 84 -13.70 -12.24 2.29
N THR A 85 -12.83 -13.26 2.42
CA THR A 85 -12.71 -14.08 3.64
C THR A 85 -12.28 -13.31 4.88
N VAL A 86 -11.65 -12.14 4.72
CA VAL A 86 -11.20 -11.26 5.81
C VAL A 86 -11.89 -9.89 5.78
N ARG A 87 -13.05 -9.82 5.09
CA ARG A 87 -13.89 -8.63 5.14
C ARG A 87 -14.28 -8.34 6.59
N GLY A 88 -13.98 -7.13 7.06
CA GLY A 88 -14.19 -6.69 8.44
C GLY A 88 -12.90 -6.52 9.24
N GLU A 89 -11.77 -7.04 8.75
CA GLU A 89 -10.47 -6.96 9.44
C GLU A 89 -9.59 -5.78 8.98
N GLN A 90 -10.12 -4.86 8.18
CA GLN A 90 -9.35 -3.80 7.51
C GLN A 90 -8.57 -2.86 8.45
N GLU A 91 -8.91 -2.79 9.73
CA GLU A 91 -8.20 -1.96 10.69
C GLU A 91 -6.72 -2.33 10.81
N VAL A 92 -6.35 -3.61 10.65
CA VAL A 92 -4.94 -4.01 10.68
C VAL A 92 -4.16 -3.45 9.49
N ILE A 93 -4.82 -3.28 8.34
CA ILE A 93 -4.23 -2.62 7.17
C ILE A 93 -4.10 -1.12 7.43
N ALA A 94 -5.14 -0.49 7.99
CA ALA A 94 -5.10 0.93 8.30
C ALA A 94 -3.99 1.26 9.30
N GLN A 95 -3.80 0.42 10.31
CA GLN A 95 -2.69 0.55 11.26
C GLN A 95 -1.33 0.44 10.57
N ALA A 96 -1.12 -0.59 9.74
CA ALA A 96 0.12 -0.77 8.98
C ALA A 96 0.42 0.44 8.07
N LEU A 97 -0.60 1.00 7.41
CA LEU A 97 -0.43 2.20 6.59
C LEU A 97 -0.06 3.44 7.43
N ARG A 98 -0.67 3.64 8.60
CA ARG A 98 -0.29 4.72 9.51
C ARG A 98 1.15 4.59 10.00
N ASP A 99 1.61 3.36 10.22
CA ASP A 99 2.98 3.09 10.67
C ASP A 99 4.01 3.29 9.55
N ARG A 100 3.70 2.87 8.32
CA ARG A 100 4.59 3.03 7.14
C ARG A 100 4.57 4.43 6.53
N PHE A 101 3.45 5.13 6.65
CA PHE A 101 3.25 6.47 6.09
C PHE A 101 2.75 7.44 7.18
N PRO A 102 3.57 7.72 8.22
CA PRO A 102 3.14 8.50 9.38
C PRO A 102 2.87 9.96 9.07
N GLN A 103 3.39 10.47 7.95
CA GLN A 103 3.19 11.82 7.47
C GLN A 103 2.88 11.79 5.97
N ASP A 104 1.89 12.57 5.57
CA ASP A 104 1.50 12.75 4.17
C ASP A 104 1.32 11.42 3.40
N PRO A 105 0.47 10.48 3.85
CA PRO A 105 0.32 9.19 3.19
C PRO A 105 -0.19 9.32 1.75
N PRO A 106 0.13 8.38 0.85
CA PRO A 106 -0.40 8.39 -0.52
C PRO A 106 -1.93 8.22 -0.52
N PRO A 107 -2.62 8.63 -1.59
CA PRO A 107 -3.98 8.18 -1.81
C PRO A 107 -4.04 6.66 -2.01
N SER A 108 -5.18 6.08 -1.69
CA SER A 108 -5.40 4.65 -1.87
C SER A 108 -6.80 4.31 -2.34
N SER A 109 -6.94 3.16 -2.99
CA SER A 109 -8.23 2.52 -3.28
C SER A 109 -8.30 1.17 -2.59
N TRP A 110 -9.42 0.87 -1.95
CA TRP A 110 -9.64 -0.35 -1.19
C TRP A 110 -10.79 -1.13 -1.81
N VAL A 111 -10.53 -2.37 -2.24
CA VAL A 111 -11.50 -3.18 -2.96
C VAL A 111 -11.57 -4.56 -2.33
N ILE A 112 -12.78 -5.00 -1.98
CA ILE A 112 -12.98 -6.41 -1.62
C ILE A 112 -13.12 -7.24 -2.89
N VAL A 113 -12.31 -8.28 -3.00
CA VAL A 113 -12.28 -9.22 -4.13
C VAL A 113 -12.68 -10.61 -3.67
N SER A 114 -13.19 -11.45 -4.57
CA SER A 114 -13.61 -12.83 -4.24
C SER A 114 -12.45 -13.75 -3.87
N GLY A 115 -11.21 -13.36 -4.21
CA GLY A 115 -9.99 -14.12 -3.97
C GLY A 115 -8.80 -13.48 -4.67
N LEU A 116 -7.61 -13.93 -4.32
CA LEU A 116 -6.34 -13.58 -4.96
C LEU A 116 -5.78 -14.79 -5.72
N SER A 117 -4.58 -14.68 -6.30
CA SER A 117 -4.03 -15.73 -7.16
C SER A 117 -3.82 -17.07 -6.45
N LEU A 118 -3.57 -17.06 -5.13
CA LEU A 118 -3.53 -18.26 -4.29
C LEU A 118 -4.57 -18.14 -3.16
N PRO A 119 -5.20 -19.26 -2.74
CA PRO A 119 -6.30 -19.24 -1.78
C PRO A 119 -5.90 -18.77 -0.39
N GLU A 120 -4.63 -18.92 0.00
CA GLU A 120 -4.10 -18.47 1.30
C GLU A 120 -3.74 -16.98 1.33
N TRP A 121 -3.77 -16.28 0.19
CA TRP A 121 -3.46 -14.85 0.13
C TRP A 121 -4.70 -14.03 0.49
N LEU A 122 -4.51 -13.11 1.44
CA LEU A 122 -5.57 -12.32 2.05
C LEU A 122 -5.55 -10.86 1.59
N VAL A 123 -4.38 -10.38 1.15
CA VAL A 123 -4.18 -9.01 0.66
C VAL A 123 -3.14 -8.96 -0.45
N GLU A 124 -3.40 -8.11 -1.44
CA GLU A 124 -2.45 -7.68 -2.46
C GLU A 124 -2.42 -6.16 -2.51
N ILE A 125 -1.20 -5.59 -2.51
CA ILE A 125 -0.98 -4.14 -2.53
C ILE A 125 -0.17 -3.77 -3.76
N GLU A 126 -0.78 -3.04 -4.68
CA GLU A 126 -0.11 -2.43 -5.81
C GLU A 126 0.32 -1.01 -5.44
N ALA A 127 1.54 -0.62 -5.86
CA ALA A 127 2.06 0.71 -5.63
C ALA A 127 2.49 1.37 -6.94
N GLU A 128 2.27 2.68 -7.01
CA GLU A 128 2.93 3.54 -7.99
C GLU A 128 3.82 4.53 -7.25
N ALA A 129 4.99 4.81 -7.80
CA ALA A 129 5.94 5.76 -7.24
C ALA A 129 6.46 6.75 -8.29
N MET A 130 6.91 7.91 -7.81
CA MET A 130 7.61 8.91 -8.62
C MET A 130 9.01 9.11 -8.08
N LEU A 131 10.02 8.81 -8.88
CA LEU A 131 11.42 8.97 -8.56
C LEU A 131 12.00 10.25 -9.18
N ASP A 132 13.13 10.68 -8.62
CA ASP A 132 13.97 11.72 -9.21
C ASP A 132 14.87 11.21 -10.33
#